data_AF-A0A2I0NU26-F1
#
_entry.id   AF-A0A2I0NU26-F1
#
_cell.length_a   1.000
_cell.length_b   1.000
_cell.length_c   1.000
_cell.angle_alpha   90.00
_cell.angle_beta   90.00
_cell.angle_gamma   90.00
#
_symmetry.space_group_name_H-M   'P 1'
#
loop_
_entity.id
_entity.type
_entity.pdbx_description
1 polymer ?
#
loop_
_entity_poly.entity_id
_entity_poly.type
_entity_poly.pdbx_seq_one_letter_code
_entity_poly.pdbx_strand_id
1 'polypeptide(L)' 'MHLLHPETRRLVTVPNHPEIATGTLLSILKQANIEKEEFLKHVK' A
#
# COMPACT_ATOMS: atom_id res chain seq x y z
N MET A 1 -3.26 10.44 2.95
CA MET A 1 -3.33 9.96 4.35
C MET A 1 -2.04 9.22 4.67
N HIS A 2 -1.47 9.41 5.86
CA HIS A 2 -0.25 8.71 6.28
C HIS A 2 -0.64 7.51 7.15
N LEU A 3 -0.16 6.32 6.80
CA LEU A 3 -0.39 5.09 7.55
C LEU A 3 0.93 4.62 8.14
N LEU A 4 0.94 4.34 9.44
CA LEU A 4 2.10 3.81 10.16
C LEU A 4 1.82 2.35 10.52
N HIS A 5 2.69 1.45 10.08
CA HIS A 5 2.63 0.07 10.50
C HIS A 5 3.27 -0.08 11.90
N PRO A 6 2.55 -0.58 12.91
CA PRO A 6 2.98 -0.51 14.31
C PRO A 6 4.20 -1.38 14.62
N GLU A 7 4.37 -2.53 13.97
CA GLU A 7 5.44 -3.49 14.28
C GLU A 7 6.76 -3.18 13.56
N THR A 8 6.66 -2.77 12.30
CA THR A 8 7.80 -2.49 11.41
C THR A 8 8.13 -0.99 11.32
N ARG A 9 7.32 -0.12 11.96
CA ARG A 9 7.44 1.35 11.91
C ARG A 9 7.49 1.92 10.49
N ARG A 10 6.99 1.20 9.49
CA ARG A 10 6.94 1.67 8.10
C ARG A 10 5.85 2.72 7.95
N LEU A 11 6.22 3.85 7.37
CA LEU A 11 5.30 4.94 7.06
C LEU A 11 5.01 4.94 5.57
N VAL A 12 3.73 4.84 5.22
CA VAL A 12 3.27 4.80 3.83
C VAL A 12 2.27 5.92 3.62
N THR A 13 2.47 6.69 2.55
CA THR A 13 1.54 7.76 2.17
C THR A 13 0.59 7.23 1.11
N VAL A 14 -0.66 7.02 1.49
CA VAL A 14 -1.71 6.57 0.57
C VAL A 14 -2.54 7.77 0.14
N PRO A 15 -2.65 8.05 -1.17
CA PRO A 15 -3.48 9.13 -1.66
C PRO A 15 -4.96 8.74 -1.51
N ASN A 16 -5.79 9.68 -1.05
CA ASN A 16 -7.20 9.43 -0.78
C ASN A 16 -8.06 9.87 -1.98
N HIS A 17 -8.17 9.00 -2.99
CA HIS A 17 -9.02 9.22 -4.16
C HIS A 17 -9.61 7.87 -4.62
N PRO A 18 -10.76 7.87 -5.31
CA PRO A 18 -11.52 6.65 -5.61
C PRO A 18 -10.78 5.66 -6.53
N GLU A 19 -9.84 6.13 -7.35
CA GLU A 19 -9.19 5.29 -8.36
C GLU A 19 -7.67 5.47 -8.35
N ILE A 20 -6.94 4.53 -7.75
CA ILE A 20 -5.48 4.59 -7.67
C ILE A 20 -4.86 4.05 -8.96
N ALA A 21 -4.04 4.88 -9.63
CA ALA A 21 -3.30 4.46 -10.81
C ALA A 21 -2.40 3.25 -10.49
N THR A 22 -2.33 2.29 -11.41
CA THR A 22 -1.58 1.03 -11.22
C THR A 22 -0.13 1.27 -10.79
N GLY A 23 0.54 2.28 -11.37
CA GLY A 23 1.92 2.64 -11.00
C GLY A 23 2.02 3.14 -9.56
N THR A 24 1.09 3.97 -9.12
CA THR A 24 1.01 4.48 -7.74
C THR A 24 0.73 3.34 -6.77
N LEU A 25 -0.17 2.41 -7.11
CA LEU A 25 -0.44 1.23 -6.31
C LEU A 25 0.82 0.36 -6.15
N LEU A 26 1.55 0.12 -7.24
CA LEU A 26 2.80 -0.64 -7.20
C LEU A 26 3.88 0.05 -6.34
N SER A 27 4.00 1.37 -6.43
CA SER A 27 4.92 2.14 -5.59
C SER A 27 4.55 2.02 -4.10
N ILE A 28 3.26 2.11 -3.76
CA ILE A 28 2.76 1.96 -2.39
C ILE A 28 3.04 0.54 -1.86
N LEU A 29 2.76 -0.49 -2.65
CA LEU A 29 3.04 -1.89 -2.27
C LEU A 29 4.53 -2.12 -2.04
N LYS A 30 5.39 -1.55 -2.90
CA LYS A 30 6.84 -1.61 -2.73
C LYS A 30 7.31 -0.88 -1.47
N GLN A 31 6.74 0.29 -1.15
CA GLN A 31 7.05 1.02 0.09
C GLN A 31 6.57 0.29 1.34
N ALA A 32 5.42 -0.36 1.26
CA ALA A 32 4.90 -1.23 2.32
C ALA A 32 5.68 -2.55 2.41
N ASN A 33 6.45 -2.89 1.37
CA ASN A 33 7.13 -4.17 1.17
C ASN A 33 6.14 -5.33 1.36
N ILE A 34 5.05 -5.23 0.60
CA ILE A 34 3.99 -6.20 0.45
C ILE A 34 4.06 -6.72 -0.99
N GLU A 35 4.04 -8.04 -1.14
CA GLU A 35 4.00 -8.67 -2.46
C GLU A 35 2.61 -8.50 -3.09
N LYS A 36 2.57 -8.39 -4.43
CA LYS A 36 1.29 -8.21 -5.15
C LYS A 36 0.29 -9.32 -4.83
N GLU A 37 0.77 -10.56 -4.70
CA GLU A 37 -0.05 -11.73 -4.39
C GLU A 37 -0.64 -11.67 -2.97
N GLU A 38 0.14 -11.16 -2.01
CA GLU A 38 -0.30 -10.94 -0.64
C GLU A 38 -1.39 -9.86 -0.59
N PHE A 39 -1.20 -8.76 -1.31
CA PHE A 39 -2.22 -7.73 -1.43
C PHE A 39 -3.53 -8.27 -2.03
N LEU A 40 -3.46 -9.05 -3.12
CA LEU A 40 -4.64 -9.60 -3.78
C LEU A 40 -5.46 -10.54 -2.88
N LYS A 41 -4.84 -11.19 -1.88
CA LYS A 41 -5.57 -12.02 -0.90
C LYS A 41 -6.48 -11.18 0.01
N HIS A 42 -6.15 -9.91 0.23
CA HIS A 42 -6.91 -8.99 1.10
C HIS A 42 -7.94 -8.14 0.35
N VAL A 43 -7.99 -8.24 -0.99
CA VAL A 43 -8.96 -7.51 -1.84
C VAL A 43 -10.25 -8.33 -2.09
N LYS A 44 -10.43 -9.43 -1.36
CA LYS A 44 -11.55 -10.36 -1.52
C LYS A 44 -12.75 -10.03 -0.64
#